data_AF-A0A9P1M4R9-F1
#
_entry.id   AF-A0A9P1M4R9-F1
#
_cell.length_a   1.000
_cell.length_b   1.000
_cell.length_c   1.000
_cell.angle_alpha   90.00
_cell.angle_beta   90.00
_cell.angle_gamma   90.00
#
_symmetry.space_group_name_H-M   'P 1'
#
loop_
_entity.id
_entity.type
_entity.pdbx_description
1 polymer ?
#
loop_
_entity_poly.entity_id
_entity_poly.type
_entity_poly.pdbx_seq_one_letter_code
_entity_poly.pdbx_strand_id
1 'polypeptide(L)'
;MKREPWQGEEAAIFIADLCELPQYAATAQRNFSLIGLRDLKKQGFLSKGLSRAGICDFQHQKRIEGELLSLEQSMSPELLEGQVLSRSASEPSVLLRAQQSLQSHVRKLGPQPKMQRNAFLICHGDMSTKIRSPPLTSTAKAMMRPCASVGCLAPTEHKSRERMSPSPYNLP
;
A
#
# COMPACT_ATOMS: atom_id res chain seq x y z
N MET A 1 -22.58 5.43 5.42
CA MET A 1 -21.23 6.01 5.37
C MET A 1 -21.24 7.14 4.37
N LYS A 2 -21.29 8.40 4.83
CA LYS A 2 -21.23 9.57 3.96
C LYS A 2 -19.81 9.64 3.39
N ARG A 3 -19.65 9.58 2.07
CA ARG A 3 -18.36 9.85 1.44
C ARG A 3 -18.15 11.35 1.55
N GLU A 4 -17.14 11.78 2.30
CA GLU A 4 -16.76 13.19 2.28
C GLU A 4 -16.43 13.58 0.85
N PRO A 5 -17.02 14.68 0.37
CA PRO A 5 -16.82 15.08 -1.00
C PRO A 5 -15.38 15.58 -1.13
N TRP A 6 -14.59 14.91 -1.98
CA TRP A 6 -13.54 15.55 -2.78
C TRP A 6 -12.15 15.78 -2.17
N GLN A 7 -11.72 15.07 -1.13
CA GLN A 7 -10.31 15.18 -0.65
C GLN A 7 -9.28 14.33 -1.41
N GLY A 8 -9.70 13.56 -2.43
CA GLY A 8 -8.80 12.68 -3.17
C GLY A 8 -7.86 13.42 -4.13
N GLU A 9 -8.29 14.56 -4.66
CA GLU A 9 -7.51 15.31 -5.65
C GLU A 9 -6.21 15.86 -5.06
N GLU A 10 -6.25 16.38 -3.84
CA GLU A 10 -5.06 16.83 -3.11
C GLU A 10 -4.05 15.70 -2.91
N ALA A 11 -4.51 14.49 -2.57
CA ALA A 11 -3.64 13.33 -2.42
C ALA A 11 -3.03 12.91 -3.77
N ALA A 12 -3.79 13.04 -4.86
CA ALA A 12 -3.29 12.77 -6.21
C ALA A 12 -2.21 13.76 -6.63
N ILE A 13 -2.45 15.05 -6.41
CA ILE A 13 -1.49 16.14 -6.67
C ILE A 13 -0.24 15.96 -5.81
N PHE A 14 -0.40 15.70 -4.50
CA PHE A 14 0.73 15.46 -3.60
C PHE A 14 1.60 14.28 -4.07
N ILE A 15 0.99 13.15 -4.43
CA ILE A 15 1.76 11.98 -4.90
C ILE A 15 2.35 12.20 -6.30
N ALA A 16 1.64 12.88 -7.20
CA ALA A 16 2.13 13.13 -8.55
C ALA A 16 3.26 14.14 -8.57
N ASP A 17 3.06 15.29 -7.93
CA ASP A 17 3.89 16.48 -8.10
C ASP A 17 4.96 16.59 -7.01
N LEU A 18 4.61 16.34 -5.74
CA LEU A 18 5.57 16.46 -4.64
C LEU A 18 6.40 15.19 -4.46
N CYS A 19 5.79 14.01 -4.61
CA CYS A 19 6.53 12.74 -4.53
C CYS A 19 7.15 12.34 -5.88
N GLU A 20 6.84 13.04 -6.98
CA GLU A 20 7.24 12.70 -8.35
C GLU A 20 6.82 11.27 -8.76
N LEU A 21 5.60 10.86 -8.39
CA LEU A 21 5.05 9.54 -8.70
C LEU A 21 3.72 9.64 -9.48
N PRO A 22 3.72 10.23 -10.69
CA PRO A 22 2.50 10.47 -11.46
C PRO A 22 1.73 9.19 -11.80
N GLN A 23 2.41 8.04 -11.90
CA GLN A 23 1.80 6.73 -12.14
C GLN A 23 0.81 6.31 -11.06
N TYR A 24 0.91 6.87 -9.85
CA TYR A 24 0.01 6.56 -8.74
C TYR A 24 -1.07 7.62 -8.50
N ALA A 25 -1.12 8.70 -9.29
CA ALA A 25 -2.08 9.80 -9.10
C ALA A 25 -3.54 9.30 -9.06
N ALA A 26 -3.95 8.49 -10.03
CA ALA A 26 -5.31 7.94 -10.07
C ALA A 26 -5.60 6.98 -8.92
N THR A 27 -4.61 6.22 -8.48
CA THR A 27 -4.72 5.32 -7.32
C THR A 27 -4.86 6.12 -6.03
N ALA A 28 -4.05 7.17 -5.87
CA ALA A 28 -4.10 8.07 -4.74
C ALA A 28 -5.47 8.75 -4.62
N GLN A 29 -5.95 9.31 -5.73
CA GLN A 29 -7.24 10.00 -5.81
C GLN A 29 -8.42 9.15 -5.33
N ARG A 30 -8.37 7.84 -5.60
CA ARG A 30 -9.47 6.92 -5.27
C ARG A 30 -9.42 6.38 -3.85
N ASN A 31 -8.23 6.32 -3.25
CA ASN A 31 -8.01 5.58 -2.01
C ASN A 31 -7.68 6.46 -0.81
N PHE A 32 -7.18 7.67 -1.02
CA PHE A 32 -6.64 8.50 0.05
C PHE A 32 -7.18 9.92 0.01
N SER A 33 -7.26 10.52 1.19
CA SER A 33 -7.20 11.97 1.38
C SER A 33 -5.84 12.35 1.96
N LEU A 34 -5.44 13.61 1.85
CA LEU A 34 -4.18 14.08 2.44
C LEU A 34 -4.21 13.93 3.98
N ILE A 35 -5.34 14.20 4.61
CA ILE A 35 -5.58 13.96 6.05
C ILE A 35 -5.45 12.47 6.36
N GLY A 36 -6.06 11.59 5.55
CA GLY A 36 -5.99 10.15 5.72
C GLY A 36 -4.55 9.61 5.63
N LEU A 37 -3.71 10.15 4.74
CA LEU A 37 -2.29 9.80 4.66
C LEU A 37 -1.54 10.18 5.95
N ARG A 38 -1.84 11.34 6.52
CA ARG A 38 -1.25 11.78 7.79
C ARG A 38 -1.69 10.92 8.95
N ASP A 39 -2.96 10.59 9.03
CA ASP A 39 -3.49 9.74 10.09
C ASP A 39 -2.88 8.33 10.02
N LEU A 40 -2.75 7.78 8.81
CA LEU A 40 -2.03 6.53 8.58
C LEU A 40 -0.57 6.62 9.02
N LYS A 41 0.12 7.74 8.76
CA LYS A 41 1.49 7.96 9.20
C LYS A 41 1.59 8.04 10.72
N LYS A 42 0.75 8.85 11.37
CA LYS A 42 0.71 9.00 12.84
C LYS A 42 0.47 7.65 13.55
N GLN A 43 -0.31 6.77 12.94
CA GLN A 43 -0.58 5.42 13.46
C GLN A 43 0.49 4.37 13.10
N GLY A 44 1.51 4.73 12.30
CA GLY A 44 2.50 3.76 11.80
C GLY A 44 1.97 2.77 10.76
N PHE A 45 0.82 3.06 10.13
CA PHE A 45 0.16 2.20 9.15
C PHE A 45 0.29 2.68 7.69
N LEU A 46 1.10 3.72 7.43
CA LEU A 46 1.26 4.29 6.09
C LEU A 46 1.68 3.25 5.04
N SER A 47 2.77 2.51 5.26
CA SER A 47 3.25 1.48 4.31
C SER A 47 2.19 0.40 4.02
N LYS A 48 1.43 -0.01 5.05
CA LYS A 48 0.33 -0.98 4.89
C LYS A 48 -0.84 -0.40 4.09
N GLY A 49 -1.21 0.86 4.36
CA GLY A 49 -2.25 1.57 3.62
C GLY A 49 -1.89 1.72 2.15
N LEU A 50 -0.66 2.16 1.85
CA LEU A 50 -0.12 2.30 0.50
C LEU A 50 -0.12 0.95 -0.24
N SER A 51 0.37 -0.12 0.40
CA SER A 51 0.37 -1.47 -0.20
C SER A 51 -1.05 -1.94 -0.52
N ARG A 52 -2.02 -1.68 0.36
CA ARG A 52 -3.43 -2.05 0.16
C ARG A 52 -4.07 -1.28 -1.01
N ALA A 53 -3.63 -0.06 -1.28
CA ALA A 53 -4.06 0.71 -2.45
C ALA A 53 -3.32 0.30 -3.74
N GLY A 54 -2.31 -0.56 -3.67
CA GLY A 54 -1.55 -1.02 -4.84
C GLY A 54 -0.22 -0.28 -5.07
N ILE A 55 0.23 0.54 -4.11
CA ILE A 55 1.55 1.19 -4.13
C ILE A 55 2.48 0.30 -3.30
N CYS A 56 3.02 -0.77 -3.91
CA CYS A 56 3.77 -1.81 -3.21
C CYS A 56 5.29 -1.64 -3.25
N ASP A 57 5.81 -0.72 -4.05
CA ASP A 57 7.25 -0.48 -4.17
C ASP A 57 7.79 0.22 -2.91
N PHE A 58 8.80 -0.37 -2.29
CA PHE A 58 9.36 0.13 -1.03
C PHE A 58 10.01 1.52 -1.18
N GLN A 59 10.72 1.78 -2.29
CA GLN A 59 11.36 3.07 -2.52
C GLN A 59 10.31 4.15 -2.72
N HIS A 60 9.25 3.84 -3.47
CA HIS A 60 8.12 4.76 -3.64
C HIS A 60 7.41 5.04 -2.30
N GLN A 61 7.16 4.02 -1.48
CA GLN A 61 6.57 4.20 -0.15
C GLN A 61 7.44 5.09 0.75
N LYS A 62 8.76 4.88 0.75
CA LYS A 62 9.71 5.70 1.52
C LYS A 62 9.74 7.15 1.06
N ARG A 63 9.67 7.37 -0.26
CA ARG A 63 9.59 8.72 -0.83
C ARG A 63 8.33 9.45 -0.37
N ILE A 64 7.17 8.80 -0.45
CA ILE A 64 5.90 9.35 0.03
C ILE A 64 5.98 9.68 1.53
N GLU A 65 6.52 8.78 2.35
CA GLU A 65 6.71 9.00 3.79
C GLU A 65 7.61 10.21 4.09
N GLY A 66 8.72 10.34 3.34
CA GLY A 66 9.66 11.46 3.45
C GLY A 66 9.03 12.80 3.09
N GLU A 67 8.33 12.88 1.96
CA GLU A 67 7.64 14.11 1.55
C GLU A 67 6.51 14.48 2.50
N LEU A 68 5.80 13.50 3.07
CA LEU A 68 4.78 13.77 4.07
C LEU A 68 5.38 14.37 5.35
N LEU A 69 6.60 13.95 5.71
CA LEU A 69 7.36 14.49 6.85
C LEU A 69 7.86 15.91 6.57
N SER A 70 8.42 16.16 5.39
CA SER A 70 8.80 17.50 4.94
C SER A 70 7.61 18.45 4.95
N LEU A 71 6.45 17.99 4.46
CA LEU A 71 5.21 18.75 4.46
C LEU A 71 4.75 19.11 5.88
N GLU A 72 4.78 18.16 6.82
CA GLU A 72 4.44 18.40 8.23
C GLU A 72 5.41 19.36 8.95
N GLN A 73 6.70 19.32 8.60
CA GLN A 73 7.69 20.22 9.20
C GLN A 73 7.62 21.63 8.62
N SER A 74 7.28 21.74 7.34
CA SER A 74 7.21 23.02 6.63
C SER A 74 5.97 23.85 6.96
N MET A 75 4.93 23.27 7.57
CA MET A 75 3.63 23.93 7.68
C MET A 75 3.00 23.86 9.08
N SER A 76 2.48 25.01 9.51
CA SER A 76 1.50 25.08 10.60
C SER A 76 0.22 24.34 10.16
N PRO A 77 -0.43 23.58 11.06
CA PRO A 77 -1.52 22.67 10.73
C PRO A 77 -2.77 23.34 10.12
N GLU A 78 -2.93 24.67 10.23
CA GLU A 78 -4.10 25.40 9.71
C GLU A 78 -4.04 25.76 8.21
N LEU A 79 -2.86 25.81 7.58
CA LEU A 79 -2.70 26.41 6.24
C LEU A 79 -2.63 25.41 5.08
N LEU A 80 -2.90 24.14 5.34
CA LEU A 80 -2.52 23.04 4.45
C LEU A 80 -3.53 22.72 3.35
N GLU A 81 -4.81 22.98 3.57
CA GLU A 81 -5.88 22.67 2.62
C GLU A 81 -5.88 23.63 1.41
N GLY A 82 -5.30 24.82 1.54
CA GLY A 82 -5.31 25.82 0.46
C GLY A 82 -4.15 25.71 -0.54
N GLN A 83 -2.98 25.19 -0.14
CA GLN A 83 -1.73 25.47 -0.87
C GLN A 83 -1.22 24.33 -1.76
N VAL A 84 -1.71 23.10 -1.59
CA VAL A 84 -1.45 21.99 -2.54
C VAL A 84 -1.99 22.35 -3.93
N LEU A 85 -3.12 23.07 -3.97
CA LEU A 85 -3.67 23.65 -5.19
C LEU A 85 -2.82 24.83 -5.72
N SER A 86 -2.28 25.69 -4.85
CA SER A 86 -1.46 26.84 -5.28
C SER A 86 -0.08 26.48 -5.83
N ARG A 87 0.60 25.47 -5.28
CA ARG A 87 1.93 25.05 -5.77
C ARG A 87 1.83 24.49 -7.20
N SER A 88 0.76 23.76 -7.48
CA SER A 88 0.44 23.17 -8.77
C SER A 88 0.07 24.21 -9.84
N ALA A 89 -0.38 25.41 -9.42
CA ALA A 89 -0.71 26.50 -10.33
C ALA A 89 0.52 27.25 -10.89
N SER A 90 1.71 27.03 -10.32
CA SER A 90 2.94 27.74 -10.72
C SER A 90 3.77 27.04 -11.80
N GLU A 91 3.43 25.80 -12.17
CA GLU A 91 4.14 25.01 -13.20
C GLU A 91 3.12 24.32 -14.14
N PRO A 92 2.74 24.95 -15.27
CA PRO A 92 1.76 24.38 -16.17
C PRO A 92 2.47 23.47 -17.18
N SER A 93 2.81 22.21 -16.84
CA SER A 93 3.39 21.33 -17.89
C SER A 93 3.20 19.82 -17.80
N VAL A 94 2.72 19.19 -16.72
CA VAL A 94 2.82 17.71 -16.62
C VAL A 94 1.49 16.95 -16.66
N LEU A 95 0.37 17.55 -16.21
CA LEU A 95 -0.90 16.82 -16.11
C LEU A 95 -1.60 16.52 -17.44
N LEU A 96 -1.25 17.20 -18.55
CA LEU A 96 -1.87 16.90 -19.85
C LEU A 96 -1.30 15.64 -20.53
N ARG A 97 -0.18 15.09 -20.06
CA ARG A 97 0.47 13.93 -20.70
C ARG A 97 0.05 12.58 -20.12
N ALA A 98 -0.40 12.55 -18.85
CA ALA A 98 -0.80 11.31 -18.20
C ALA A 98 -2.17 10.78 -18.66
N GLN A 99 -3.09 11.67 -19.10
CA GLN A 99 -4.39 11.22 -19.61
C GLN A 99 -4.35 10.72 -21.06
N GLN A 100 -3.38 11.13 -21.88
CA GLN A 100 -3.32 10.71 -23.29
C GLN A 100 -2.69 9.32 -23.50
N SER A 101 -1.91 8.81 -22.54
CA SER A 101 -1.27 7.49 -22.67
C SER A 101 -2.15 6.31 -22.23
N LEU A 102 -3.30 6.55 -21.59
CA LEU A 102 -4.21 5.48 -21.15
C LEU A 102 -5.35 5.18 -22.14
N GLN A 103 -5.47 5.92 -23.25
CA GLN A 103 -6.50 5.68 -24.27
C GLN A 103 -6.02 4.89 -25.50
N SER A 104 -4.72 4.66 -25.68
CA SER A 104 -4.17 4.01 -26.88
C SER A 104 -3.98 2.49 -26.76
N HIS A 105 -4.47 1.85 -25.69
CA HIS A 105 -4.40 0.40 -25.52
C HIS A 105 -5.74 -0.20 -25.10
N VAL A 106 -6.80 0.14 -25.85
CA VAL A 106 -7.97 -0.74 -25.98
C VAL A 106 -7.52 -1.97 -26.78
N ARG A 107 -6.89 -2.94 -26.10
CA ARG A 107 -6.72 -4.28 -26.65
C ARG A 107 -8.13 -4.83 -26.88
N LYS A 108 -8.43 -5.16 -28.14
CA LYS A 108 -9.62 -5.91 -28.57
C LYS A 108 -9.98 -6.94 -27.50
N LEU A 109 -11.16 -6.76 -26.89
CA LEU A 109 -11.82 -7.77 -26.09
C LEU A 109 -11.91 -9.05 -26.93
N GLY A 110 -11.11 -10.05 -26.57
CA GLY A 110 -11.31 -11.41 -27.05
C GLY A 110 -12.68 -11.93 -26.62
N PRO A 111 -13.18 -13.00 -27.26
CA PRO A 111 -14.49 -13.55 -26.96
C PRO A 111 -14.61 -13.89 -25.47
N GLN A 112 -15.65 -13.32 -24.85
CA GLN A 112 -16.04 -13.54 -23.47
C GLN A 112 -16.18 -15.04 -23.19
N PRO A 113 -15.42 -15.62 -22.23
CA PRO A 113 -15.71 -16.96 -21.76
C PRO A 113 -17.09 -16.94 -21.09
N LYS A 114 -18.00 -17.78 -21.59
CA LYS A 114 -19.32 -17.99 -21.00
C LYS A 114 -19.14 -18.57 -19.60
N MET A 115 -19.13 -17.68 -18.60
CA MET A 115 -19.06 -18.05 -17.20
C MET A 115 -20.41 -18.63 -16.78
N GLN A 116 -20.51 -19.96 -16.72
CA GLN A 116 -21.64 -20.66 -16.12
C GLN A 116 -21.70 -20.29 -14.63
N ARG A 117 -22.65 -19.44 -14.26
CA ARG A 117 -23.00 -19.13 -12.87
C ARG A 117 -23.76 -20.31 -12.27
N ASN A 118 -23.03 -21.24 -11.67
CA ASN A 118 -23.62 -22.21 -10.75
C ASN A 118 -22.87 -22.15 -9.42
N ALA A 119 -23.48 -21.46 -8.44
CA ALA A 119 -23.53 -21.87 -7.03
C ALA A 119 -24.24 -20.78 -6.23
N PHE A 120 -25.54 -20.96 -6.00
CA PHE A 120 -26.21 -20.38 -4.85
C PHE A 120 -25.65 -21.08 -3.61
N LEU A 121 -24.85 -20.39 -2.81
CA LEU A 121 -24.52 -20.83 -1.45
C LEU A 121 -25.67 -20.40 -0.54
N ILE A 122 -26.64 -21.29 -0.38
CA ILE A 122 -27.62 -21.23 0.70
C ILE A 122 -26.91 -21.76 1.94
N CYS A 123 -26.46 -20.87 2.81
CA CYS A 123 -25.93 -21.24 4.13
C CYS A 123 -27.12 -21.48 5.07
N HIS A 124 -27.61 -22.72 5.14
CA HIS A 124 -28.41 -23.16 6.28
C HIS A 124 -27.46 -23.38 7.47
N GLY A 125 -27.63 -22.56 8.51
CA GLY A 125 -27.00 -22.81 9.79
C GLY A 125 -27.68 -23.98 10.46
N ASP A 126 -26.92 -25.04 10.68
CA ASP A 126 -27.15 -25.93 11.81
C ASP A 126 -25.83 -26.48 12.33
N MET A 127 -25.62 -26.26 13.61
CA MET A 127 -24.51 -26.76 14.40
C MET A 127 -24.55 -28.30 14.43
N SER A 128 -23.56 -28.96 13.83
CA SER A 128 -23.21 -30.30 14.31
C SER A 128 -21.77 -30.69 14.01
N THR A 129 -21.07 -30.96 15.10
CA THR A 129 -19.74 -31.55 15.20
C THR A 129 -19.62 -32.84 14.39
N LYS A 130 -18.71 -32.84 13.40
CA LYS A 130 -17.81 -33.96 13.02
C LYS A 130 -17.01 -33.55 11.78
N ILE A 131 -15.76 -33.13 12.00
CA ILE A 131 -14.80 -32.85 10.93
C ILE A 131 -14.45 -34.19 10.28
N ARG A 132 -15.06 -34.48 9.13
CA ARG A 132 -14.67 -35.58 8.24
C ARG A 132 -13.97 -34.96 7.05
N SER A 133 -12.64 -35.03 7.06
CA SER A 133 -11.78 -34.54 5.98
C SER A 133 -12.17 -35.21 4.65
N PRO A 134 -12.25 -34.47 3.54
CA PRO A 134 -12.52 -35.07 2.23
C PRO A 134 -11.33 -35.96 1.80
N PRO A 135 -11.60 -37.07 1.08
CA PRO A 135 -10.54 -37.92 0.57
C PRO A 135 -9.74 -37.19 -0.51
N LEU A 136 -8.43 -37.09 -0.30
CA LEU A 136 -7.48 -36.58 -1.28
C LEU A 136 -7.55 -37.44 -2.54
N THR A 137 -8.00 -36.83 -3.64
CA THR A 137 -7.93 -37.45 -4.97
C THR A 137 -6.47 -37.59 -5.42
N SER A 138 -6.18 -38.75 -5.99
CA SER A 138 -4.87 -39.39 -6.21
C SER A 138 -3.82 -38.58 -7.01
N THR A 139 -4.17 -37.44 -7.61
CA THR A 139 -3.29 -36.71 -8.54
C THR A 139 -2.33 -35.72 -7.87
N ALA A 140 -2.63 -35.25 -6.66
CA ALA A 140 -1.78 -34.25 -5.97
C ALA A 140 -0.49 -34.84 -5.37
N LYS A 141 -0.43 -36.16 -5.15
CA LYS A 141 0.73 -36.83 -4.54
C LYS A 141 1.93 -36.92 -5.49
N ALA A 142 1.71 -36.82 -6.81
CA ALA A 142 2.78 -36.92 -7.82
C ALA A 142 3.55 -35.60 -8.04
N MET A 143 3.00 -34.45 -7.65
CA MET A 143 3.63 -33.15 -7.88
C MET A 143 4.46 -32.63 -6.70
N MET A 144 4.40 -33.30 -5.54
CA MET A 144 5.27 -32.98 -4.41
C MET A 144 6.64 -33.64 -4.61
N ARG A 145 7.49 -33.03 -5.44
CA ARG A 145 8.92 -33.28 -5.38
C ARG A 145 9.43 -32.79 -4.01
N PRO A 146 10.07 -33.64 -3.20
CA PRO A 146 10.75 -33.17 -2.00
C PRO A 146 11.94 -32.29 -2.43
N CYS A 147 11.82 -30.98 -2.24
CA CYS A 147 12.96 -30.07 -2.30
C CYS A 147 13.85 -30.36 -1.09
N ALA A 148 14.84 -31.24 -1.28
CA ALA A 148 15.95 -31.41 -0.36
C ALA A 148 16.93 -30.25 -0.52
N SER A 149 16.60 -29.09 0.03
CA SER A 149 17.61 -28.05 0.32
C SER A 149 17.87 -28.05 1.81
N VAL A 150 18.72 -28.98 2.24
CA VAL A 150 19.36 -28.94 3.56
C VAL A 150 20.44 -27.85 3.49
N GLY A 151 20.02 -26.59 3.65
CA GLY A 151 20.92 -25.47 3.91
C GLY A 151 21.03 -25.27 5.41
N CYS A 152 22.05 -25.88 6.01
CA CYS A 152 22.36 -25.72 7.42
C CYS A 152 22.66 -24.25 7.73
N LEU A 153 21.78 -23.59 8.48
CA LEU A 153 22.13 -22.33 9.15
C LEU A 153 23.07 -22.68 10.31
N ALA A 154 24.35 -22.34 10.14
CA ALA A 154 25.30 -22.35 11.23
C ALA A 154 24.87 -21.33 12.30
N PRO A 155 24.89 -21.68 13.60
CA PRO A 155 24.68 -20.72 14.67
C PRO A 155 25.99 -19.94 14.88
N THR A 156 26.12 -18.78 14.25
CA THR A 156 27.15 -17.84 14.68
C THR A 156 26.67 -17.15 15.95
N GLU A 157 27.21 -17.59 17.09
CA GLU A 157 27.08 -16.90 18.37
C GLU A 157 27.63 -15.47 18.26
N HIS A 158 26.75 -14.50 18.00
CA HIS A 158 27.09 -13.10 18.17
C HIS A 158 26.77 -12.68 19.60
N LYS A 159 27.79 -12.80 20.46
CA LYS A 159 27.86 -12.09 21.75
C LYS A 159 27.96 -10.60 21.48
N SER A 160 26.82 -9.94 21.34
CA SER A 160 26.74 -8.48 21.38
C SER A 160 27.00 -8.01 22.81
N ARG A 161 28.24 -7.58 23.04
CA ARG A 161 28.70 -6.87 24.23
C ARG A 161 27.80 -5.65 24.44
N GLU A 162 27.01 -5.67 25.52
CA GLU A 162 26.28 -4.51 26.03
C GLU A 162 27.27 -3.36 26.27
N ARG A 163 27.22 -2.33 25.42
CA ARG A 163 27.84 -1.04 25.74
C ARG A 163 26.87 -0.30 26.65
N MET A 164 27.06 -0.44 27.96
CA MET A 164 26.45 0.46 28.94
C MET A 164 27.06 1.85 28.75
N SER A 165 26.26 2.80 28.29
CA SER A 165 26.59 4.22 28.29
C SER A 165 26.69 4.69 29.75
N PRO A 166 27.75 5.40 30.16
CA PRO A 166 27.82 5.96 31.51
C PRO A 166 26.77 7.06 31.71
N SER A 167 26.07 7.00 32.85
CA SER A 167 25.06 7.98 33.28
C SER A 167 25.72 9.33 33.60
N PRO A 168 25.13 10.47 33.16
CA PRO A 168 25.74 11.80 33.29
C PRO A 168 25.57 12.45 34.68
N TYR A 169 25.03 11.76 35.69
CA TYR A 169 24.66 12.36 36.98
C TYR A 169 25.48 11.89 38.18
N ASN A 170 26.80 11.78 38.04
CA ASN A 170 27.69 11.66 39.20
C ASN A 170 28.49 12.95 39.37
N LEU A 171 28.02 13.83 40.25
CA LEU A 171 28.78 14.94 40.81
C LEU A 171 28.86 14.74 42.33
N PRO A 172 30.06 14.78 42.95
CA PRO A 172 30.20 14.95 44.39
C PRO A 172 29.89 16.37 44.86
#